data_AF-A0A7G6YHH7-F1
#
_entry.id   AF-A0A7G6YHH7-F1
#
_cell.length_a   1.000
_cell.length_b   1.000
_cell.length_c   1.000
_cell.angle_alpha   90.00
_cell.angle_beta   90.00
_cell.angle_gamma   90.00
#
_symmetry.space_group_name_H-M   'P 1'
#
loop_
_entity.id
_entity.type
_entity.pdbx_description
1 polymer ?
#
loop_
_entity_poly.entity_id
_entity_poly.type
_entity_poly.pdbx_seq_one_letter_code
_entity_poly.pdbx_strand_id
1 'polypeptide(L)'
;MGQNRRYPGAGMDRVIEQIVTRPRPVWLTNEEIDLEHDPAVESPTPTPAVAFVRFHEAVVRPEVEVLAWNEHAVRIRFTTRDGQKHEGWVWKDAVRSRPRRQVSPRR
;
A
#
# COMPACT_ATOMS: atom_id res chain seq x y z
N MET A 1 15.92 -24.94 -15.73
CA MET A 1 15.57 -25.32 -14.36
C MET A 1 15.68 -24.11 -13.47
N GLY A 2 14.55 -23.52 -13.07
CA GLY A 2 14.50 -22.42 -12.09
C GLY A 2 13.28 -22.65 -11.22
N GLN A 3 13.49 -23.26 -10.05
CA GLN A 3 12.40 -23.65 -9.15
C GLN A 3 11.76 -22.39 -8.56
N ASN A 4 10.60 -22.04 -9.09
CA ASN A 4 9.73 -21.00 -8.56
C ASN A 4 9.07 -21.54 -7.28
N ARG A 5 9.71 -21.37 -6.11
CA ARG A 5 9.13 -21.74 -4.81
C ARG A 5 7.98 -20.79 -4.49
N ARG A 6 6.77 -21.30 -4.65
CA ARG A 6 5.53 -20.74 -4.12
C ARG A 6 5.65 -20.69 -2.58
N TYR A 7 5.49 -19.52 -1.97
CA TYR A 7 5.32 -19.42 -0.52
C TYR A 7 3.91 -19.91 -0.15
N PRO A 8 3.77 -20.97 0.65
CA PRO A 8 2.47 -21.42 1.14
C PRO A 8 1.95 -20.43 2.20
N GLY A 9 0.67 -20.08 2.09
CA GLY A 9 -0.04 -19.37 3.15
C GLY A 9 -0.18 -20.25 4.38
N ALA A 10 0.27 -19.76 5.52
CA ALA A 10 -0.05 -20.29 6.85
C ALA A 10 0.07 -19.13 7.86
N GLY A 11 -0.88 -19.08 8.80
CA GLY A 11 -1.24 -17.92 9.62
C GLY A 11 -0.09 -17.14 10.28
N MET A 12 -0.08 -15.82 10.05
CA MET A 12 0.64 -14.83 10.85
C MET A 12 -0.30 -14.20 11.89
N ASP A 13 -1.08 -15.03 12.61
CA ASP A 13 -2.08 -14.53 13.56
C ASP A 13 -1.59 -14.57 15.02
N ARG A 14 -0.30 -14.84 15.29
CA ARG A 14 0.14 -15.18 16.66
C ARG A 14 1.49 -14.70 17.20
N VAL A 15 2.27 -13.84 16.54
CA VAL A 15 3.50 -13.34 17.18
C VAL A 15 3.79 -11.88 16.82
N ILE A 16 3.00 -10.97 17.36
CA ILE A 16 3.50 -9.62 17.67
C ILE A 16 3.10 -9.38 19.13
N GLU A 17 3.76 -10.12 20.02
CA GLU A 17 3.80 -9.75 21.43
C GLU A 17 4.45 -8.38 21.56
N GLN A 18 3.88 -7.60 22.47
CA GLN A 18 4.17 -6.22 22.80
C GLN A 18 5.67 -5.88 22.84
N ILE A 19 6.13 -5.13 21.84
CA ILE A 19 7.22 -4.18 22.00
C ILE A 19 6.65 -2.80 21.63
N VAL A 20 7.04 -1.80 22.42
CA VAL A 20 6.75 -0.37 22.30
C VAL A 20 7.37 0.20 21.01
N THR A 21 6.96 -0.31 19.86
CA THR A 21 7.38 0.16 18.56
C THR A 21 6.11 0.41 17.78
N ARG A 22 5.83 1.67 17.45
CA ARG A 22 4.82 2.02 16.45
C ARG A 22 5.54 1.92 15.11
N PRO A 23 5.49 0.76 14.42
CA PRO A 23 6.28 0.57 13.21
C PRO A 23 5.86 1.65 12.21
N ARG A 24 6.84 2.30 11.59
CA ARG A 24 6.59 3.37 10.63
C ARG A 24 6.77 2.83 9.21
N PRO A 25 5.86 3.15 8.29
CA PRO A 25 6.06 2.84 6.89
C PRO A 25 7.33 3.51 6.36
N VAL A 26 7.97 2.84 5.42
CA VAL A 26 9.03 3.40 4.57
C VAL A 26 8.36 4.00 3.34
N TRP A 27 8.49 5.31 3.21
CA TRP A 27 7.97 6.07 2.07
C TRP A 27 9.05 6.32 1.04
N LEU A 28 8.62 6.67 -0.17
CA LEU A 28 9.53 7.24 -1.16
C LEU A 28 10.07 8.59 -0.68
N THR A 29 11.33 8.86 -1.00
CA THR A 29 11.98 10.16 -0.78
C THR A 29 11.51 11.18 -1.81
N ASN A 30 11.78 12.47 -1.58
CA ASN A 30 11.45 13.52 -2.55
C ASN A 30 12.14 13.31 -3.90
N GLU A 31 13.37 12.80 -3.90
CA GLU A 31 14.13 12.46 -5.11
C GLU A 31 13.49 11.31 -5.88
N GLU A 32 12.95 10.30 -5.19
CA GLU A 32 12.25 9.18 -5.81
C GLU A 32 10.86 9.55 -6.33
N ILE A 33 10.19 10.52 -5.70
CA ILE A 33 8.88 11.02 -6.15
C ILE A 33 9.06 11.96 -7.36
N ASP A 34 10.10 12.78 -7.35
CA ASP A 34 10.46 13.72 -8.43
C ASP A 34 9.35 14.72 -8.84
N LEU A 35 8.74 15.37 -7.85
CA LEU A 35 7.65 16.35 -8.09
C LEU A 35 8.08 17.60 -8.89
N GLU A 36 9.39 17.86 -8.97
CA GLU A 36 9.93 18.99 -9.73
C GLU A 36 9.81 18.75 -11.24
N HIS A 37 10.14 17.54 -11.70
CA HIS A 37 10.08 17.18 -13.13
C HIS A 37 8.76 16.49 -13.51
N ASP A 38 8.12 15.80 -12.56
CA ASP A 38 6.86 15.08 -12.77
C ASP A 38 5.80 15.49 -11.72
N PRO A 39 5.09 16.61 -11.96
CA PRO A 39 4.10 17.14 -11.04
C PRO A 39 2.95 16.16 -10.78
N ALA A 40 2.58 16.03 -9.52
CA ALA A 40 1.47 15.17 -9.11
C ALA A 40 0.11 15.70 -9.60
N VAL A 41 -0.73 14.78 -10.06
CA VAL A 41 -2.15 14.98 -10.28
C VAL A 41 -2.90 14.61 -9.01
N GLU A 42 -3.63 15.56 -8.44
CA GLU A 42 -4.50 15.34 -7.28
C GLU A 42 -5.77 14.58 -7.68
N SER A 43 -6.15 13.60 -6.87
CA SER A 43 -7.39 12.86 -7.04
C SER A 43 -8.57 13.73 -6.59
N PRO A 44 -9.57 14.03 -7.45
CA PRO A 44 -10.71 14.83 -7.05
C PRO A 44 -11.54 14.18 -5.94
N THR A 45 -11.50 12.84 -5.87
CA THR A 45 -12.07 12.05 -4.78
C THR A 45 -11.09 10.95 -4.37
N PRO A 46 -10.89 10.68 -3.07
CA PRO A 46 -10.03 9.58 -2.63
C PRO A 46 -10.51 8.24 -3.20
N THR A 47 -9.67 7.58 -3.99
CA THR A 47 -10.06 6.35 -4.70
C THR A 47 -9.63 5.11 -3.92
N PRO A 48 -10.53 4.15 -3.61
CA PRO A 48 -10.16 2.96 -2.84
C PRO A 48 -9.28 2.02 -3.67
N ALA A 49 -8.16 1.62 -3.08
CA ALA A 49 -7.19 0.72 -3.67
C ALA A 49 -6.62 -0.25 -2.62
N VAL A 50 -5.65 -1.05 -3.05
CA VAL A 50 -4.81 -1.85 -2.16
C VAL A 50 -3.36 -1.59 -2.55
N ALA A 51 -2.50 -1.30 -1.57
CA ALA A 51 -1.09 -1.01 -1.82
C ALA A 51 -0.18 -1.97 -1.07
N PHE A 52 0.96 -2.32 -1.64
CA PHE A 52 2.06 -2.93 -0.89
C PHE A 52 2.82 -1.82 -0.15
N VAL A 53 2.80 -1.87 1.18
CA VAL A 53 3.46 -0.88 2.05
C VAL A 53 4.55 -1.59 2.83
N ARG A 54 5.77 -1.04 2.75
CA ARG A 54 6.93 -1.55 3.47
C ARG A 54 7.02 -0.89 4.84
N PHE A 55 7.31 -1.68 5.85
CA PHE A 55 7.79 -1.28 7.16
C PHE A 55 9.19 -1.88 7.31
N HIS A 56 9.98 -1.42 8.28
CA HIS A 56 11.31 -2.00 8.50
C HIS A 56 11.24 -3.49 8.86
N GLU A 57 10.18 -3.90 9.54
CA GLU A 57 10.00 -5.25 10.07
C GLU A 57 9.20 -6.16 9.13
N ALA A 58 8.38 -5.62 8.23
CA ALA A 58 7.46 -6.39 7.39
C ALA A 58 7.00 -5.64 6.14
N VAL A 59 6.47 -6.39 5.17
CA VAL A 59 5.70 -5.83 4.04
C VAL A 59 4.24 -6.23 4.23
N VAL A 60 3.35 -5.24 4.22
CA VAL A 60 1.91 -5.44 4.38
C VAL A 60 1.14 -4.96 3.16
N ARG A 61 -0.12 -5.36 3.07
CA ARG A 61 -1.00 -5.03 1.95
C ARG A 61 -2.33 -4.44 2.42
N PRO A 62 -2.33 -3.22 2.99
CA PRO A 62 -3.53 -2.59 3.52
C PRO A 62 -4.49 -2.14 2.41
N GLU A 63 -5.74 -1.98 2.81
CA GLU A 63 -6.72 -1.18 2.08
C GLU A 63 -6.34 0.30 2.22
N VAL A 64 -6.28 1.02 1.09
CA VAL A 64 -5.82 2.42 1.07
C VAL A 64 -6.75 3.30 0.24
N GLU A 65 -6.65 4.60 0.45
CA GLU A 65 -7.21 5.63 -0.43
C GLU A 65 -6.08 6.27 -1.23
N VAL A 66 -6.24 6.39 -2.54
CA VAL A 66 -5.33 7.15 -3.42
C VAL A 66 -5.73 8.61 -3.38
N LEU A 67 -4.77 9.48 -3.04
CA LEU A 67 -4.94 10.92 -2.91
C LEU A 67 -4.37 11.68 -4.10
N ALA A 68 -3.21 11.25 -4.62
CA ALA A 68 -2.55 11.86 -5.77
C ALA A 68 -1.66 10.84 -6.47
N TRP A 69 -1.24 11.11 -7.70
CA TRP A 69 -0.31 10.27 -8.44
C TRP A 69 0.51 11.07 -9.45
N ASN A 70 1.66 10.55 -9.83
CA ASN A 70 2.41 11.01 -11.00
C ASN A 70 2.79 9.80 -11.87
N GLU A 71 3.78 9.92 -12.76
CA GLU A 71 4.20 8.86 -13.66
C GLU A 71 4.65 7.60 -12.91
N HIS A 72 5.37 7.76 -11.79
CA HIS A 72 6.07 6.66 -11.10
C HIS A 72 5.60 6.39 -9.67
N ALA A 73 4.89 7.32 -9.02
CA ALA A 73 4.53 7.27 -7.61
C ALA A 73 3.05 7.58 -7.37
N VAL A 74 2.53 7.08 -6.24
CA VAL A 74 1.14 7.29 -5.81
C VAL A 74 1.13 7.65 -4.33
N ARG A 75 0.47 8.77 -4.00
CA ARG A 75 0.20 9.19 -2.62
C ARG A 75 -1.01 8.43 -2.09
N ILE A 76 -0.80 7.71 -1.01
CA ILE A 76 -1.82 6.87 -0.40
C ILE A 76 -2.09 7.30 1.05
N ARG A 77 -3.29 6.99 1.52
CA ARG A 77 -3.68 7.12 2.93
C ARG A 77 -4.35 5.85 3.43
N PHE A 78 -4.01 5.42 4.64
CA PHE A 78 -4.69 4.32 5.31
C PHE A 78 -4.61 4.44 6.83
N THR A 79 -5.46 3.68 7.52
CA THR A 79 -5.46 3.60 8.97
C THR A 79 -5.08 2.18 9.40
N THR A 80 -4.11 2.05 10.30
CA THR A 80 -3.70 0.76 10.89
C THR A 80 -4.68 0.31 11.97
N ARG A 81 -4.55 -0.94 12.43
CA ARG A 81 -5.46 -1.53 13.44
C ARG A 81 -5.39 -0.82 14.80
N ASP A 82 -4.27 -0.21 15.13
CA ASP A 82 -4.05 0.64 16.32
C ASP A 82 -4.59 2.08 16.14
N GLY A 83 -5.28 2.36 15.03
CA GLY A 83 -5.94 3.63 14.77
C GLY A 83 -5.02 4.74 14.27
N GLN A 84 -3.73 4.46 14.02
CA GLN A 84 -2.81 5.44 13.45
C GLN A 84 -3.11 5.66 11.97
N LYS A 85 -3.18 6.93 11.56
CA LYS A 85 -3.31 7.32 10.16
C LYS A 85 -1.92 7.45 9.56
N HIS A 86 -1.72 6.80 8.43
CA HIS A 86 -0.50 6.86 7.65
C HIS A 86 -0.81 7.46 6.29
N GLU A 87 0.07 8.34 5.86
CA GLU A 87 0.00 8.98 4.55
C GLU A 87 1.41 9.13 4.00
N GLY A 88 1.59 8.81 2.72
CA GLY A 88 2.87 8.90 2.07
C GLY A 88 2.85 8.35 0.66
N TRP A 89 4.00 8.45 0.00
CA TRP A 89 4.18 8.02 -1.38
C TRP A 89 4.75 6.61 -1.46
N VAL A 90 4.21 5.83 -2.38
CA VAL A 90 4.69 4.50 -2.77
C VAL A 90 4.88 4.45 -4.27
N TRP A 91 5.69 3.51 -4.76
CA TRP A 91 5.79 3.24 -6.19
C TRP A 91 4.41 2.94 -6.77
N LYS A 92 4.12 3.45 -7.97
CA LYS A 92 2.86 3.21 -8.69
C LYS A 92 2.56 1.72 -8.85
N ASP A 93 3.60 0.94 -9.15
CA ASP A 93 3.51 -0.51 -9.25
C ASP A 93 3.37 -1.23 -7.91
N ALA A 94 3.36 -0.53 -6.78
CA ALA A 94 2.94 -1.06 -5.49
C ALA A 94 1.41 -0.97 -5.29
N VAL A 95 0.71 -0.15 -6.08
CA VAL A 95 -0.74 0.07 -5.96
C VAL A 95 -1.50 -0.81 -6.94
N ARG A 96 -2.55 -1.45 -6.46
CA ARG A 96 -3.47 -2.26 -7.27
C ARG A 96 -4.87 -1.69 -7.10
N SER A 97 -5.54 -1.44 -8.23
CA SER A 97 -6.97 -1.14 -8.22
C SER A 97 -7.70 -2.32 -7.58
N ARG A 98 -8.73 -2.03 -6.79
CA ARG A 98 -9.60 -3.12 -6.34
C ARG A 98 -10.32 -3.68 -7.56
N PRO A 99 -10.28 -5.00 -7.79
CA PRO A 99 -11.19 -5.58 -8.76
C PRO A 99 -12.60 -5.23 -8.30
N ARG A 100 -13.41 -4.63 -9.20
CA ARG A 100 -14.84 -4.48 -8.96
C ARG A 100 -15.37 -5.87 -8.61
N ARG A 101 -15.91 -6.04 -7.41
CA ARG A 101 -16.54 -7.31 -7.03
C ARG A 101 -17.71 -7.52 -7.98
N GLN A 102 -17.50 -8.31 -9.02
CA GLN A 102 -18.52 -8.64 -10.01
C GLN A 102 -19.51 -9.55 -9.29
N VAL A 103 -20.61 -8.97 -8.79
CA VAL A 103 -21.72 -9.75 -8.27
C VAL A 103 -22.32 -10.46 -9.48
N SER A 104 -22.03 -11.76 -9.62
CA SER A 104 -22.69 -12.55 -10.65
C SER A 104 -24.20 -12.55 -10.36
N PRO A 105 -25.06 -12.20 -11.32
CA PRO A 105 -26.50 -12.29 -11.10
C PRO A 105 -26.86 -13.75 -10.81
N ARG A 106 -27.59 -13.98 -9.72
CA ARG A 106 -28.16 -15.28 -9.42
C ARG A 106 -29.16 -15.61 -10.54
N ARG A 107 -28.90 -16.69 -11.28
CA ARG A 107 -29.87 -17.33 -12.19
C ARG A 107 -30.86 -18.15 -11.40
#